data_AF-A0A6P0XJC6-F1
#
_entry.id   AF-A0A6P0XJC6-F1
#
_cell.length_a   1.000
_cell.length_b   1.000
_cell.length_c   1.000
_cell.angle_alpha   90.00
_cell.angle_beta   90.00
_cell.angle_gamma   90.00
#
_symmetry.space_group_name_H-M   'P 1'
#
loop_
_entity.id
_entity.type
_entity.pdbx_description
1 polymer ?
#
loop_
_entity_poly.entity_id
_entity_poly.type
_entity_poly.pdbx_seq_one_letter_code
_entity_poly.pdbx_strand_id
1 'polypeptide(L)'
;EGGTMLYDATLYARNWLQQNLRNQAINAILILTDGEDSGSQIKLNQLKNELQKSGFNSDQRIALFTVGYGKEGEFNPDVLEKIAELNAGYYRKGNPETISKLMLDLQVEF
;
A
#
# COMPACT_ATOMS: atom_id res chain seq x y z
N GLU A 1 24.72 0.89 1.84
CA GLU A 1 23.55 1.21 2.69
C GLU A 1 22.33 1.31 1.80
N GLY A 2 21.20 0.74 2.22
CA GLY A 2 19.93 0.85 1.51
C GLY A 2 18.89 1.45 2.44
N GLY A 3 18.09 2.40 1.95
CA GLY A 3 16.94 2.94 2.66
C GLY A 3 15.64 2.28 2.17
N THR A 4 14.55 2.55 2.88
CA THR A 4 13.21 2.11 2.49
C THR A 4 12.60 3.16 1.55
N MET A 5 12.33 2.78 0.31
CA MET A 5 11.70 3.63 -0.71
C MET A 5 10.20 3.33 -0.82
N LEU A 6 9.50 3.38 0.31
CA LEU A 6 8.10 2.98 0.44
C LEU A 6 7.19 3.83 -0.47
N TYR A 7 7.39 5.15 -0.47
CA TYR A 7 6.54 6.05 -1.24
C TYR A 7 6.77 5.92 -2.75
N ASP A 8 8.03 5.89 -3.18
CA ASP A 8 8.36 5.72 -4.59
C ASP A 8 7.89 4.36 -5.13
N ALA A 9 8.08 3.28 -4.35
CA ALA A 9 7.61 1.96 -4.72
C ALA A 9 6.08 1.89 -4.83
N THR A 10 5.37 2.53 -3.89
CA THR A 10 3.90 2.61 -3.92
C THR A 10 3.42 3.36 -5.17
N LEU A 11 4.02 4.51 -5.47
CA LEU A 11 3.68 5.29 -6.66
C LEU A 11 3.98 4.52 -7.95
N TYR A 12 5.12 3.83 -8.00
CA TYR A 12 5.50 2.99 -9.14
C TYR A 12 4.45 1.91 -9.40
N ALA A 13 4.08 1.14 -8.36
CA ALA A 13 3.09 0.07 -8.48
C ALA A 13 1.72 0.60 -8.94
N ARG A 14 1.29 1.73 -8.38
CA ARG A 14 0.04 2.39 -8.76
C ARG A 14 0.05 2.84 -10.22
N ASN A 15 1.12 3.47 -10.68
CA ASN A 15 1.25 3.93 -12.06
C ASN A 15 1.30 2.75 -13.04
N TRP A 16 2.00 1.68 -12.68
CA TRP A 16 2.02 0.46 -13.48
C TRP A 16 0.62 -0.15 -13.60
N LEU A 17 -0.10 -0.30 -12.48
CA LEU A 17 -1.42 -0.91 -12.48
C LEU A 17 -2.47 -0.05 -13.20
N GLN A 18 -2.37 1.28 -13.13
CA GLN A 18 -3.21 2.17 -13.94
C GLN A 18 -3.06 1.95 -15.44
N GLN A 19 -1.85 1.63 -15.91
CA GLN A 19 -1.59 1.35 -17.32
C GLN A 19 -2.00 -0.09 -17.72
N ASN A 20 -2.22 -0.96 -16.73
CA ASN A 20 -2.46 -2.39 -16.90
C ASN A 20 -3.75 -2.84 -16.19
N LEU A 21 -4.77 -1.97 -16.15
CA LEU A 21 -6.02 -2.27 -15.45
C LEU A 21 -6.72 -3.48 -16.06
N ARG A 22 -7.28 -4.30 -15.18
CA ARG A 22 -8.18 -5.39 -15.55
C ARG A 22 -9.62 -4.95 -15.30
N ASN A 23 -10.38 -4.73 -16.38
CA ASN A 23 -11.75 -4.19 -16.31
C ASN A 23 -12.78 -5.16 -15.68
N GLN A 24 -12.44 -6.44 -15.56
CA GLN A 24 -13.32 -7.49 -15.00
C GLN A 24 -12.71 -8.13 -13.74
N ALA A 25 -11.80 -7.43 -13.08
CA ALA A 25 -11.17 -7.90 -11.85
C ALA A 25 -10.94 -6.75 -10.88
N ILE A 26 -10.71 -7.09 -9.62
CA ILE A 26 -10.28 -6.14 -8.61
C ILE A 26 -8.81 -5.83 -8.86
N ASN A 27 -8.51 -4.54 -9.08
CA ASN A 27 -7.15 -4.05 -9.20
C ASN A 27 -6.69 -3.64 -7.80
N ALA A 28 -5.70 -4.35 -7.25
CA ALA A 28 -5.23 -4.15 -5.87
C ALA A 28 -3.71 -4.14 -5.79
N ILE A 29 -3.19 -3.38 -4.83
CA ILE A 29 -1.78 -3.32 -4.45
C ILE A 29 -1.68 -3.69 -2.98
N LEU A 30 -0.84 -4.67 -2.66
CA LEU A 30 -0.49 -5.06 -1.31
C LEU A 30 0.92 -4.58 -0.99
N ILE A 31 1.04 -3.74 0.02
CA ILE A 31 2.30 -3.16 0.48
C ILE A 31 2.68 -3.85 1.78
N LEU A 32 3.85 -4.50 1.78
CA LEU A 32 4.43 -5.15 2.95
C LEU A 32 5.73 -4.42 3.28
N THR A 33 5.86 -3.89 4.50
CA THR A 33 7.07 -3.19 4.94
C THR A 33 7.41 -3.53 6.38
N ASP A 34 8.70 -3.57 6.70
CA ASP A 34 9.24 -3.63 8.05
C ASP A 34 9.89 -2.31 8.51
N GLY A 35 9.97 -1.33 7.60
CA GLY A 35 10.63 -0.05 7.83
C GLY A 35 9.78 1.17 7.50
N GLU A 36 10.07 2.30 8.16
CA GLU A 36 9.61 3.63 7.72
C GLU A 36 10.35 4.07 6.45
N ASP A 37 9.67 4.87 5.62
CA ASP A 37 10.28 5.52 4.47
C ASP A 37 11.48 6.38 4.87
N SER A 38 12.64 6.06 4.30
CA SER A 38 13.91 6.75 4.58
C SER A 38 14.68 7.09 3.32
N GLY A 39 14.24 6.61 2.16
CA GLY A 39 14.95 6.74 0.89
C GLY A 39 14.12 7.28 -0.27
N SER A 40 12.81 7.50 -0.11
CA SER A 40 12.01 7.97 -1.25
C SER A 40 12.36 9.41 -1.65
N GLN A 41 12.33 9.65 -2.96
CA GLN A 41 12.46 10.97 -3.55
C GLN A 41 11.19 11.79 -3.31
N ILE A 42 10.02 11.16 -3.44
CA ILE A 42 8.74 11.83 -3.15
C ILE A 42 8.45 11.88 -1.65
N LYS A 43 7.64 12.85 -1.24
CA LYS A 43 7.11 12.94 0.13
C LYS A 43 5.70 12.37 0.20
N LEU A 44 5.29 12.02 1.42
CA LEU A 44 3.94 11.48 1.69
C LEU A 44 2.83 12.33 1.05
N ASN A 45 2.87 13.66 1.16
CA ASN A 45 1.83 14.50 0.56
C ASN A 45 1.78 14.41 -0.97
N GLN A 46 2.93 14.24 -1.64
CA GLN A 46 2.96 14.01 -3.09
C GLN A 46 2.36 12.65 -3.44
N LEU A 47 2.72 11.59 -2.70
CA LEU A 47 2.12 10.28 -2.86
C LEU A 47 0.59 10.34 -2.71
N LYS A 48 0.09 10.99 -1.66
CA LYS A 48 -1.35 11.11 -1.41
C LYS A 48 -2.10 11.76 -2.58
N ASN A 49 -1.55 12.85 -3.11
CA ASN A 49 -2.14 13.54 -4.27
C ASN A 49 -2.19 12.64 -5.51
N GLU A 50 -1.19 11.79 -5.72
CA GLU A 50 -1.19 10.83 -6.83
C GLU A 50 -2.18 9.67 -6.60
N LEU A 51 -2.24 9.11 -5.39
CA LEU A 51 -3.16 8.01 -5.06
C LEU A 51 -4.64 8.42 -5.24
N GLN A 52 -5.00 9.65 -4.84
CA GLN A 52 -6.35 10.19 -5.02
C GLN A 52 -6.85 10.15 -6.48
N LYS A 53 -5.95 10.27 -7.47
CA LYS A 53 -6.31 10.21 -8.89
C LYS A 53 -6.77 8.81 -9.34
N SER A 54 -6.45 7.75 -8.58
CA SER A 54 -6.95 6.38 -8.78
C SER A 54 -7.76 5.88 -7.58
N GLY A 55 -8.24 6.80 -6.74
CA GLY A 55 -9.03 6.50 -5.55
C GLY A 55 -10.50 6.21 -5.87
N PHE A 56 -11.34 6.22 -4.84
CA PHE A 56 -12.75 5.81 -4.87
C PHE A 56 -13.60 6.44 -5.99
N ASN A 57 -13.31 7.69 -6.36
CA ASN A 57 -14.12 8.47 -7.30
C ASN A 57 -13.69 8.30 -8.76
N SER A 58 -12.77 7.39 -9.05
CA SER A 58 -12.27 7.12 -10.39
C SER A 58 -12.82 5.81 -10.94
N ASP A 59 -13.15 5.79 -12.23
CA ASP A 59 -13.45 4.56 -12.99
C ASP A 59 -12.22 3.62 -13.06
N GLN A 60 -11.05 4.12 -12.67
CA GLN A 60 -9.77 3.42 -12.58
C GLN A 60 -9.38 3.14 -11.12
N ARG A 61 -10.34 2.67 -10.32
CA ARG A 61 -10.13 2.41 -8.89
C ARG A 61 -9.07 1.32 -8.69
N ILE A 62 -8.09 1.61 -7.85
CA ILE A 62 -7.08 0.66 -7.37
C ILE A 62 -7.15 0.59 -5.86
N ALA A 63 -7.37 -0.62 -5.32
CA ALA A 63 -7.38 -0.89 -3.89
C ALA A 63 -5.95 -0.91 -3.32
N LEU A 64 -5.69 -0.28 -2.17
CA LEU A 64 -4.36 -0.30 -1.53
C LEU A 64 -4.43 -0.87 -0.12
N PHE A 65 -3.75 -2.00 0.10
CA PHE A 65 -3.62 -2.65 1.41
C PHE A 65 -2.20 -2.47 1.93
N THR A 66 -2.07 -2.12 3.21
CA THR A 66 -0.76 -1.91 3.83
C THR A 66 -0.58 -2.81 5.04
N VAL A 67 0.61 -3.38 5.16
CA VAL A 67 0.98 -4.29 6.26
C VAL A 67 2.35 -3.92 6.77
N GLY A 68 2.40 -3.52 8.04
CA GLY A 68 3.64 -3.24 8.75
C GLY A 68 4.09 -4.44 9.57
N TYR A 69 5.33 -4.89 9.41
CA TYR A 69 5.94 -5.97 10.19
C TYR A 69 6.99 -5.40 11.14
N GLY A 70 7.09 -5.97 12.34
CA GLY A 70 8.11 -5.57 13.30
C GLY A 70 7.58 -4.80 14.50
N LYS A 71 8.50 -4.19 15.24
CA LYS A 71 8.24 -3.51 16.50
C LYS A 71 7.75 -2.08 16.29
N GLU A 72 7.13 -1.54 17.33
CA GLU A 72 6.75 -0.13 17.34
C GLU A 72 8.00 0.75 17.18
N GLY A 73 7.94 1.71 16.26
CA GLY A 73 9.06 2.58 15.91
C GLY A 73 9.97 2.07 14.79
N GLU A 74 9.82 0.83 14.31
CA GLU A 74 10.55 0.35 13.11
C GLU A 74 9.87 0.84 11.81
N PHE A 75 8.55 0.99 11.85
CA PHE A 75 7.74 1.58 10.79
C PHE A 75 6.71 2.55 11.40
N ASN A 76 6.02 3.30 10.52
CA ASN A 76 5.04 4.30 10.92
C ASN A 76 3.61 3.83 10.60
N PRO A 77 2.84 3.32 11.58
CA PRO A 77 1.47 2.83 11.37
C PRO A 77 0.54 3.88 10.77
N ASP A 78 0.61 5.12 11.25
CA ASP A 78 -0.24 6.22 10.79
C ASP A 78 -0.04 6.52 9.30
N VAL A 79 1.19 6.36 8.81
CA VAL A 79 1.51 6.53 7.39
C VAL A 79 0.90 5.40 6.57
N LEU A 80 1.03 4.16 7.04
CA LEU A 80 0.47 2.99 6.36
C LEU A 80 -1.06 3.03 6.30
N GLU A 81 -1.71 3.45 7.40
CA GLU A 81 -3.16 3.65 7.46
C GLU A 81 -3.62 4.73 6.48
N LYS A 82 -2.97 5.90 6.49
CA LYS A 82 -3.29 7.00 5.56
C LYS A 82 -3.11 6.61 4.09
N ILE A 83 -2.15 5.75 3.77
CA ILE A 83 -1.95 5.26 2.39
C ILE A 83 -3.11 4.33 1.99
N ALA A 84 -3.55 3.44 2.87
CA ALA A 84 -4.62 2.49 2.58
C ALA A 84 -6.00 3.17 2.44
N GLU A 85 -6.32 4.10 3.35
CA GLU A 85 -7.63 4.78 3.41
C GLU A 85 -7.95 5.59 2.15
N LEU A 86 -6.92 6.15 1.48
CA LEU A 86 -7.11 6.94 0.26
C LEU A 86 -7.70 6.12 -0.89
N ASN A 87 -7.48 4.81 -0.87
CA ASN A 87 -7.71 3.92 -1.99
C ASN A 87 -8.45 2.66 -1.57
N ALA A 88 -9.47 2.79 -0.72
CA ALA A 88 -10.43 1.71 -0.42
C ALA A 88 -9.87 0.43 0.19
N GLY A 89 -8.63 0.42 0.66
CA GLY A 89 -8.09 -0.71 1.40
C GLY A 89 -7.98 -0.39 2.88
N TYR A 90 -7.23 -1.22 3.58
CA TYR A 90 -7.04 -1.11 5.02
C TYR A 90 -5.59 -1.39 5.40
N TYR A 91 -5.24 -0.93 6.59
CA TYR A 91 -3.98 -1.24 7.25
C TYR A 91 -4.14 -2.43 8.21
N ARG A 92 -3.08 -3.24 8.31
CA ARG A 92 -2.90 -4.25 9.36
C ARG A 92 -1.47 -4.18 9.91
N LYS A 93 -1.33 -4.36 11.21
CA LYS A 93 -0.05 -4.76 11.78
C LYS A 93 0.14 -6.26 11.55
N GLY A 94 1.15 -6.62 10.78
CA GLY A 94 1.51 -8.00 10.51
C GLY A 94 2.34 -8.61 11.64
N ASN A 95 2.16 -9.90 11.87
CA ASN A 95 3.15 -10.73 12.55
C ASN A 95 3.87 -11.55 11.46
N PRO A 96 5.22 -11.52 11.37
CA PRO A 96 5.97 -12.32 10.39
C PRO A 96 5.64 -13.82 10.45
N GLU A 97 5.27 -14.33 11.62
CA GLU A 97 4.86 -15.72 11.82
C GLU A 97 3.47 -16.04 11.25
N THR A 98 2.68 -15.01 10.92
CA THR A 98 1.28 -15.15 10.46
C THR A 98 1.05 -14.58 9.06
N ILE A 99 2.10 -14.35 8.26
CA ILE A 99 1.97 -13.88 6.87
C ILE A 99 1.04 -14.78 6.06
N SER A 100 1.19 -16.10 6.20
CA SER A 100 0.34 -17.06 5.50
C SER A 100 -1.14 -16.91 5.88
N LYS A 101 -1.43 -16.62 7.15
CA LYS A 101 -2.79 -16.39 7.61
C LYS A 101 -3.35 -15.07 7.05
N LEU A 102 -2.56 -14.01 7.05
CA LEU A 102 -2.95 -12.74 6.45
C LEU A 102 -3.30 -12.89 4.96
N MET A 103 -2.49 -13.64 4.22
CA MET A 103 -2.75 -13.92 2.81
C MET A 103 -4.02 -14.76 2.61
N LEU A 104 -4.31 -15.70 3.52
CA LEU A 104 -5.57 -16.45 3.51
C LEU A 104 -6.78 -15.57 3.82
N ASP A 105 -6.68 -14.67 4.80
CA ASP A 105 -7.76 -13.75 5.16
C ASP A 105 -8.08 -12.82 3.97
N LEU A 106 -7.05 -12.31 3.27
CA LEU A 106 -7.20 -11.54 2.03
C LEU A 106 -7.88 -12.32 0.91
N GLN A 107 -7.59 -13.63 0.76
CA GLN A 107 -8.22 -14.47 -0.26
C GLN A 107 -9.72 -14.66 -0.05
N VAL A 108 -10.22 -14.53 1.18
CA VAL A 108 -11.65 -14.67 1.48
C VAL A 108 -12.40 -13.35 1.23
N GLU A 109 -11.69 -12.22 1.27
CA GLU A 109 -12.27 -10.89 1.07
C GLU A 109 -12.49 -10.52 -0.42
N PHE A 110 -11.92 -11.29 -1.36
CA PHE A 110 -11.99 -11.05 -2.82
C PHE A 110 -12.44 -12.29 -3.60
#